data_AF-Q75RX3-F1
#
_entry.id   AF-Q75RX3-F1
#
_cell.length_a   1.000
_cell.length_b   1.000
_cell.length_c   1.000
_cell.angle_alpha   90.00
_cell.angle_beta   90.00
_cell.angle_gamma   90.00
#
_symmetry.space_group_name_H-M   'P 1'
#
loop_
_entity.id
_entity.type
_entity.pdbx_description
1 polymer ?
#
loop_
_entity_poly.entity_id
_entity_poly.type
_entity_poly.pdbx_seq_one_letter_code
_entity_poly.pdbx_strand_id
1 'polypeptide(L)' 'DLMAAGIIDPTKVVRCCLEHVICVAKTFLMSDCVVVEIKEPEQSCAGNPMDNSGYGY' A
#
# COMPACT_ATOMS: atom_id res chain seq x y z
N ASP A 1 23.25 -29.25 2.50
CA ASP A 1 23.28 -28.75 1.11
C ASP A 1 21.85 -28.77 0.57
N LEU A 2 21.36 -27.63 0.04
CA LEU A 2 19.98 -27.51 -0.46
C LEU A 2 19.75 -28.40 -1.69
N MET A 3 20.79 -28.58 -2.50
CA MET A 3 20.76 -29.47 -3.66
C MET A 3 20.63 -30.93 -3.23
N ALA A 4 21.43 -31.37 -2.25
CA ALA A 4 21.30 -32.70 -1.65
C ALA A 4 19.95 -32.93 -0.94
N ALA A 5 19.29 -31.86 -0.46
CA ALA A 5 17.97 -31.92 0.13
C ALA A 5 16.82 -31.93 -0.90
N GLY A 6 17.13 -31.82 -2.20
CA GLY A 6 16.14 -31.80 -3.29
C GLY A 6 15.33 -30.50 -3.38
N ILE A 7 15.77 -29.42 -2.72
CA ILE A 7 15.12 -28.11 -2.74
C ILE A 7 15.67 -27.36 -3.96
N ILE A 8 14.90 -27.35 -5.06
CA ILE A 8 15.32 -26.79 -6.34
C ILE A 8 14.21 -25.91 -6.90
N ASP A 9 14.51 -24.65 -7.14
CA ASP A 9 13.64 -23.75 -7.88
C ASP A 9 13.87 -23.90 -9.39
N PRO A 10 12.81 -23.96 -10.23
CA PRO A 10 12.97 -24.02 -11.66
C PRO A 10 13.68 -22.76 -12.18
N THR A 11 14.68 -22.91 -13.05
CA THR A 11 15.48 -21.79 -13.57
C THR A 11 14.62 -20.70 -14.21
N LYS A 12 13.51 -21.07 -14.88
CA LYS A 12 12.58 -20.11 -15.49
C LYS A 12 11.83 -19.28 -14.44
N VAL A 13 11.54 -19.85 -13.27
CA VAL A 13 10.85 -19.16 -12.17
C VAL A 13 11.79 -18.12 -11.57
N VAL A 14 13.02 -18.51 -11.22
CA VAL A 14 13.99 -17.56 -10.65
C VAL A 14 14.26 -16.40 -11.62
N ARG A 15 14.42 -16.69 -12.92
CA ARG A 15 14.66 -15.66 -13.94
C ARG A 15 13.50 -14.68 -14.07
N CYS A 16 12.26 -15.15 -14.23
CA CYS A 16 11.13 -14.24 -14.42
C CYS A 16 10.85 -13.42 -13.16
N CYS A 17 11.03 -14.00 -11.97
CA CYS A 17 10.92 -13.28 -10.70
C CYS A 17 11.91 -12.11 -10.65
N LEU A 18 13.18 -12.34 -11.01
CA LEU A 18 14.19 -11.30 -11.03
C LEU A 18 13.91 -10.22 -12.09
N GLU A 19 13.53 -10.62 -13.31
CA GLU A 19 13.18 -9.69 -14.40
C GLU A 19 12.04 -8.74 -13.97
N HIS A 20 10.99 -9.26 -13.31
CA HIS A 20 9.87 -8.46 -12.85
C HIS A 20 10.21 -7.55 -11.65
N VAL A 21 10.92 -8.07 -10.63
CA VAL A 21 11.32 -7.28 -9.46
C VAL A 21 12.23 -6.13 -9.87
N ILE A 22 13.21 -6.39 -10.74
CA ILE A 22 14.13 -5.36 -11.22
C ILE A 22 13.40 -4.32 -12.07
N CYS A 23 12.41 -4.73 -12.89
CA CYS A 23 11.60 -3.79 -13.66
C CYS A 23 10.89 -2.77 -12.75
N VAL A 24 10.24 -3.23 -11.68
CA VAL A 24 9.55 -2.35 -10.72
C VAL A 24 10.55 -1.48 -9.95
N ALA A 25 11.63 -2.08 -9.44
CA ALA A 25 12.66 -1.37 -8.69
C ALA A 25 13.36 -0.28 -9.54
N LYS A 26 13.61 -0.56 -10.82
CA LYS A 26 14.20 0.41 -11.76
C LYS A 26 13.36 1.67 -11.88
N THR A 27 12.05 1.53 -12.03
CA THR A 27 11.14 2.68 -12.11
C THR A 27 11.21 3.53 -10.84
N PHE A 28 11.23 2.88 -9.68
CA PHE A 28 11.31 3.57 -8.39
C PHE A 28 12.65 4.29 -8.20
N LEU A 29 13.77 3.63 -8.48
CA LEU A 29 15.11 4.22 -8.33
C LEU A 29 15.38 5.37 -9.31
N MET A 30 14.72 5.38 -10.47
CA MET A 30 14.85 6.44 -11.47
C MET A 30 13.90 7.61 -11.25
N SER A 31 12.96 7.47 -10.30
CA SER A 31 12.04 8.55 -9.94
C SER A 31 12.72 9.46 -8.91
N ASP A 32 12.76 10.76 -9.15
CA ASP A 32 13.34 11.73 -8.20
C ASP A 32 12.45 11.94 -6.96
N CYS A 33 11.14 11.70 -7.08
CA CYS A 33 10.18 11.83 -6.00
C CYS A 33 9.04 10.81 -6.09
N VAL A 34 8.40 10.56 -4.95
CA VAL A 34 7.19 9.74 -4.82
C VAL A 34 6.12 10.61 -4.20
N VAL A 35 5.03 10.85 -4.93
CA VAL A 35 3.89 11.62 -4.43
C VAL A 35 2.89 10.66 -3.83
N VAL A 36 2.50 10.91 -2.58
CA VAL A 36 1.48 10.15 -1.86
C VAL A 36 0.34 11.09 -1.47
N GLU A 37 -0.89 10.60 -1.52
CA GLU A 37 -2.05 11.32 -0.99
C GLU A 37 -2.00 11.30 0.55
N ILE A 38 -2.18 12.46 1.18
CA ILE A 38 -2.27 12.55 2.63
C ILE A 38 -3.66 12.08 3.03
N LYS A 39 -3.71 11.04 3.88
CA LYS A 39 -5.00 10.59 4.43
C LYS A 39 -5.62 11.71 5.25
N GLU A 40 -6.78 12.19 4.83
CA GLU A 40 -7.55 13.16 5.61
C GLU A 40 -7.93 12.55 6.97
N PRO A 41 -7.87 13.33 8.07
CA PRO A 41 -8.38 12.87 9.35
C PRO A 41 -9.87 12.55 9.19
N GLU A 42 -10.28 11.37 9.67
CA GLU A 42 -11.69 11.01 9.71
C GLU A 42 -12.44 12.10 10.48
N GLN A 43 -13.37 12.78 9.80
CA GLN A 43 -14.27 13.70 10.46
C GLN A 43 -15.04 12.89 11.51
N SER A 44 -14.70 13.07 12.79
CA SER A 44 -15.57 12.64 13.87
C SER A 44 -16.93 13.26 13.57
N CYS A 45 -17.93 12.42 13.30
CA CYS A 45 -19.29 12.84 13.03
C CYS A 45 -19.67 13.90 14.06
N ALA A 46 -19.73 15.17 13.64
CA ALA A 46 -20.25 16.22 14.47
C ALA A 46 -21.71 15.82 14.70
N GLY A 47 -22.01 15.29 15.90
CA GLY A 47 -23.38 15.00 16.28
C GLY A 47 -24.20 16.25 16.01
N ASN A 48 -25.22 16.13 15.16
CA ASN A 48 -26.11 17.24 14.82
C ASN A 48 -26.59 17.88 16.13
N PRO A 49 -26.32 19.18 16.40
CA PRO A 49 -26.98 19.89 17.47
C PRO A 49 -28.37 20.32 16.96
N MET A 50 -29.21 19.35 16.60
CA MET A 50 -30.64 19.57 16.37
C MET A 50 -31.43 18.96 17.53
N ASP A 51 -31.10 19.39 18.74
CA ASP A 51 -31.97 19.35 19.91
C ASP A 51 -31.71 20.60 20.76
N ASN A 52 -32.04 21.76 20.21
CA ASN A 52 -32.19 22.97 21.00
C ASN A 52 -33.30 23.84 20.39
N SER A 53 -34.55 23.47 20.66
CA SER A 53 -35.64 24.44 20.60
C SER A 53 -36.65 24.14 21.70
N GLY A 54 -36.20 24.32 22.95
CA GLY A 54 -37.08 24.72 24.03
C GLY A 54 -37.46 26.19 23.87
N TYR A 55 -38.65 26.44 23.33
CA TYR A 55 -39.49 27.64 23.50
C TYR A 55 -40.93 27.08 23.50
N GLY A 56 -41.75 27.17 24.55
CA GLY A 56 -41.95 28.34 25.39
C GLY A 56 -43.03 29.24 24.81
N TYR A 57 -44.23 28.69 24.54
CA TYR A 57 -45.60 29.20 24.78
C TYR A 57 -46.60 28.10 24.38
#